data_AF-A0A3A8YDA1-F1
#
_entry.id   AF-A0A3A8YDA1-F1
#
_cell.length_a   1.000
_cell.length_b   1.000
_cell.length_c   1.000
_cell.angle_alpha   90.00
_cell.angle_beta   90.00
_cell.angle_gamma   90.00
#
_symmetry.space_group_name_H-M   'P 1'
#
loop_
_entity.id
_entity.type
_entity.pdbx_description
1 polymer ?
#
loop_
_entity_poly.entity_id
_entity_poly.type
_entity_poly.pdbx_seq_one_letter_code
_entity_poly.pdbx_strand_id
1 'polypeptide(L)'
;MSDPVGFSANALTIISMFKDPKELVDAFMRLNKRQKILAVALLTAIAGAALLVWACLTGAFTPTITQVMLSDGSLNMTTGDVGALSATVLYSDNTEGGEVFWASSNKAVVQVDDNGQLTAVSAGSATITAQASNRKSTMSAECIITVVDPLNGYSISVQRTAVENYAYIYVQPEDDDVSQITIYAKSPSGVVHTPPIDRNNLYHFYTETGTWTVYAALKSQRGTYEASKPEDFVAIEINDISPDETDAFLAGLPVW
;
A
#
# COMPACT_ATOMS: atom_id res chain seq x y z
N MET A 1 -2.11 10.46 43.67
CA MET A 1 -3.55 10.68 43.41
C MET A 1 -4.03 11.68 44.45
N SER A 2 -3.95 12.97 44.13
CA SER A 2 -4.40 14.06 44.99
C SER A 2 -5.77 14.51 44.49
N ASP A 3 -6.78 14.34 45.33
CA ASP A 3 -8.18 14.68 45.09
C ASP A 3 -8.38 16.12 44.56
N PRO A 4 -9.11 16.34 43.46
CA PRO A 4 -9.52 17.68 43.03
C PRO A 4 -10.75 18.20 43.81
N VAL A 5 -11.17 17.50 44.88
CA VAL A 5 -12.53 17.60 45.46
C VAL A 5 -12.66 18.63 46.59
N GLY A 6 -11.59 19.36 46.95
CA GLY A 6 -11.64 20.39 47.99
C GLY A 6 -12.59 21.57 47.68
N PHE A 7 -12.90 21.83 46.40
CA PHE A 7 -13.80 22.91 45.99
C PHE A 7 -15.28 22.50 45.94
N SER A 8 -15.61 21.25 45.62
CA SER A 8 -16.99 20.81 45.45
C SER A 8 -17.71 20.60 46.79
N ALA A 9 -17.00 20.17 47.84
CA ALA A 9 -17.57 20.01 49.18
C ALA A 9 -17.97 21.36 49.81
N ASN A 10 -17.15 22.41 49.65
CA ASN A 10 -17.49 23.75 50.15
C ASN A 10 -18.61 24.42 49.34
N ALA A 11 -18.67 24.21 48.02
CA ALA A 11 -19.71 24.80 47.17
C ALA A 11 -21.12 24.23 47.47
N LEU A 12 -21.25 22.90 47.62
CA LEU A 12 -22.53 22.25 47.96
C LEU A 12 -23.05 22.68 49.34
N THR A 13 -22.13 22.86 50.30
CA THR A 13 -22.48 23.33 51.66
C THR A 13 -22.98 24.78 51.64
N ILE A 14 -22.35 25.67 50.86
CA ILE A 14 -22.78 27.07 50.68
C ILE A 14 -24.09 27.16 49.89
N ILE A 15 -24.29 26.34 48.85
CA ILE A 15 -25.54 26.32 48.07
C ILE A 15 -26.71 25.80 48.92
N SER A 16 -26.47 24.82 49.81
CA SER A 16 -27.50 24.30 50.73
C SER A 16 -27.93 25.29 51.82
N MET A 17 -27.15 26.34 52.08
CA MET A 17 -27.50 27.42 53.03
C MET A 17 -28.58 28.38 52.50
N PHE A 18 -28.87 28.36 51.21
CA PHE A 18 -29.82 29.29 50.58
C PHE A 18 -30.95 28.52 49.89
N LYS A 19 -31.91 28.08 50.70
CA LYS A 19 -33.03 27.24 50.26
C LYS A 19 -34.19 28.07 49.66
N ASP A 20 -34.27 29.37 49.96
CA ASP A 20 -35.29 30.31 49.46
C ASP A 20 -34.65 31.42 48.59
N PRO A 21 -35.12 31.65 47.35
CA PRO A 21 -34.67 32.76 46.50
C PRO A 21 -34.72 34.14 47.15
N LYS A 22 -35.64 34.38 48.10
CA LYS A 22 -35.77 35.68 48.79
C LYS A 22 -34.59 35.96 49.73
N GLU A 23 -34.05 34.94 50.39
CA GLU A 23 -32.91 35.07 51.31
C GLU A 23 -31.62 35.48 50.56
N LEU A 24 -31.46 35.01 49.33
CA LEU A 24 -30.35 35.41 48.44
C LEU A 24 -30.45 36.87 48.03
N VAL A 25 -31.66 37.34 47.69
CA VAL A 25 -31.90 38.73 47.30
C VAL A 25 -31.65 39.66 48.49
N ASP A 26 -32.13 39.30 49.69
CA ASP A 26 -31.91 40.08 50.90
C ASP A 26 -30.43 40.12 51.31
N ALA A 27 -29.73 38.98 51.24
CA ALA A 27 -28.29 38.91 51.50
C ALA A 27 -27.49 39.76 50.51
N PHE A 28 -27.84 39.71 49.21
CA PHE A 28 -27.22 40.54 48.18
C PHE A 28 -27.50 42.04 48.40
N MET A 29 -28.71 42.41 48.80
CA MET A 29 -29.09 43.81 49.05
C MET A 29 -28.34 44.41 50.25
N ARG A 30 -27.97 43.59 51.25
CA ARG A 30 -27.16 43.99 52.43
C ARG A 30 -25.68 44.25 52.14
N LEU A 31 -25.17 43.88 50.96
CA LEU A 31 -23.76 44.11 50.58
C LEU A 31 -23.47 45.60 50.28
N ASN A 32 -22.24 46.03 50.53
CA ASN A 32 -21.78 47.36 50.14
C ASN A 32 -21.47 47.44 48.61
N LYS A 33 -21.31 48.64 48.06
CA LYS A 33 -21.12 48.86 46.61
C LYS A 33 -19.95 48.04 46.02
N ARG A 34 -18.82 47.92 46.73
CA ARG A 34 -17.64 47.15 46.27
C ARG A 34 -17.91 45.64 46.30
N GLN A 35 -18.54 45.14 47.37
CA GLN A 35 -18.91 43.73 47.51
C GLN A 35 -19.97 43.30 46.49
N LYS A 36 -20.93 44.16 46.16
CA LYS A 36 -21.91 43.90 45.08
C LYS A 36 -21.21 43.74 43.72
N ILE A 37 -20.27 44.62 43.41
CA ILE A 37 -19.48 44.53 42.17
C ILE A 37 -18.67 43.23 42.14
N LEU A 38 -18.00 42.87 43.24
CA LEU A 38 -17.24 41.63 43.35
C LEU A 38 -18.11 40.37 43.26
N ALA A 39 -19.29 40.37 43.90
CA ALA A 39 -20.24 39.26 43.86
C ALA A 39 -20.80 39.06 42.44
N VAL A 40 -21.15 40.14 41.74
CA VAL A 40 -21.59 40.08 40.34
C VAL A 40 -20.45 39.61 39.43
N ALA A 41 -19.23 40.13 39.59
CA ALA A 41 -18.07 39.71 38.81
C ALA A 41 -17.71 38.23 39.04
N LEU A 42 -17.86 37.73 40.27
CA LEU A 42 -17.64 36.33 40.60
C LEU A 42 -18.73 35.44 39.99
N LEU A 43 -20.00 35.85 40.06
CA LEU A 43 -21.12 35.12 39.44
C LEU A 43 -20.99 35.04 37.92
N THR A 44 -20.59 36.13 37.25
CA THR A 44 -20.36 36.11 35.80
C THR A 44 -19.17 35.24 35.44
N ALA A 45 -18.10 35.25 36.23
CA ALA A 45 -16.95 34.36 36.03
C ALA A 45 -17.32 32.87 36.21
N ILE A 46 -18.11 32.53 37.24
CA ILE A 46 -18.58 31.15 37.48
C ILE A 46 -19.52 30.69 36.36
N ALA A 47 -20.48 31.52 35.94
CA ALA A 47 -21.38 31.20 34.84
C ALA A 47 -20.62 31.00 33.52
N GLY A 48 -19.62 31.86 33.25
CA GLY A 48 -18.72 31.71 32.11
C GLY A 48 -17.92 30.40 32.16
N ALA A 49 -17.34 30.06 33.31
CA ALA A 49 -16.63 28.79 33.50
C ALA A 49 -17.56 27.57 33.31
N ALA A 50 -18.78 27.61 33.85
CA ALA A 50 -19.77 26.55 33.68
C ALA A 50 -20.20 26.38 32.21
N LEU A 51 -20.38 27.47 31.47
CA LEU A 51 -20.67 27.44 30.04
C LEU A 51 -19.50 26.89 29.23
N LEU A 52 -18.25 27.24 29.56
CA LEU A 52 -17.07 26.69 28.91
C LEU A 52 -16.92 25.20 29.18
N VAL A 53 -17.14 24.76 30.42
CA VAL A 53 -17.16 23.33 30.78
C VAL A 53 -18.27 22.61 30.01
N TRP A 54 -19.48 23.17 29.94
CA TRP A 54 -20.58 22.61 29.17
C TRP A 54 -20.29 22.55 27.66
N ALA A 55 -19.73 23.61 27.07
CA ALA A 55 -19.35 23.67 25.67
C ALA A 55 -18.23 22.66 25.34
N CYS A 56 -17.30 22.45 26.27
CA CYS A 56 -16.25 21.44 26.16
C CYS A 56 -16.83 20.01 26.26
N LEU A 57 -17.74 19.78 27.21
CA LEU A 57 -18.42 18.49 27.39
C LEU A 57 -19.26 18.09 26.17
N THR A 58 -19.95 19.07 25.57
CA THR A 58 -20.79 18.87 24.36
C THR A 58 -19.98 18.85 23.06
N GLY A 59 -18.68 19.17 23.10
CA GLY A 59 -17.85 19.27 21.90
C GLY A 59 -18.28 20.41 20.97
N ALA A 60 -18.89 21.48 21.49
CA ALA A 60 -19.38 22.60 20.68
C ALA A 60 -18.30 23.16 19.74
N PHE A 61 -17.04 23.14 20.18
CA PHE A 61 -15.87 23.60 19.41
C PHE A 61 -15.15 22.52 18.60
N THR A 62 -15.63 21.28 18.60
CA THR A 62 -15.03 20.23 17.76
C THR A 62 -15.36 20.51 16.29
N PRO A 63 -14.37 20.64 15.40
CA PRO A 63 -14.63 20.81 13.98
C PRO A 63 -15.14 19.49 13.38
N THR A 64 -15.96 19.57 12.34
CA THR A 64 -16.44 18.37 11.63
C THR A 64 -15.40 17.93 10.63
N ILE A 65 -15.24 16.62 10.46
CA ILE A 65 -14.46 16.03 9.37
C ILE A 65 -15.21 16.35 8.07
N THR A 66 -14.52 16.93 7.12
CA THR A 66 -15.06 17.32 5.80
C THR A 66 -14.57 16.40 4.68
N GLN A 67 -13.40 15.78 4.86
CA GLN A 67 -12.85 14.86 3.87
C GLN A 67 -11.86 13.87 4.49
N VAL A 68 -11.81 12.67 3.92
CA VAL A 68 -10.69 11.72 4.06
C VAL A 68 -10.14 11.49 2.65
N MET A 69 -8.85 11.71 2.46
CA MET A 69 -8.15 11.54 1.18
C MET A 69 -7.13 10.42 1.31
N LEU A 70 -7.09 9.51 0.35
CA LEU A 70 -6.08 8.46 0.25
C LEU A 70 -4.99 8.86 -0.75
N SER A 71 -3.77 8.35 -0.59
CA SER A 71 -2.71 8.52 -1.59
C SER A 71 -3.11 7.93 -2.94
N ASP A 72 -3.84 6.81 -2.93
CA ASP A 72 -4.22 6.06 -4.11
C ASP A 72 -5.65 5.55 -3.99
N GLY A 73 -6.40 5.59 -5.10
CA GLY A 73 -7.75 5.01 -5.18
C GLY A 73 -7.76 3.55 -5.63
N SER A 74 -6.67 3.07 -6.22
CA SER A 74 -6.47 1.66 -6.56
C SER A 74 -5.00 1.30 -6.65
N LEU A 75 -4.63 0.10 -6.24
CA LEU A 75 -3.26 -0.42 -6.34
C LEU A 75 -3.27 -1.85 -6.88
N ASN A 76 -2.25 -2.18 -7.68
CA ASN A 76 -1.97 -3.55 -8.10
C ASN A 76 -0.74 -4.04 -7.34
N MET A 77 -0.83 -5.23 -6.76
CA MET A 77 0.24 -5.85 -5.98
C MET A 77 0.43 -7.30 -6.44
N THR A 78 1.61 -7.84 -6.20
CA THR A 78 1.90 -9.26 -6.34
C THR A 78 1.80 -9.93 -4.97
N THR A 79 1.39 -11.20 -4.93
CA THR A 79 1.37 -11.97 -3.68
C THR A 79 2.74 -11.93 -2.99
N GLY A 80 2.76 -11.57 -1.70
CA GLY A 80 3.99 -11.37 -0.91
C GLY A 80 4.49 -9.93 -0.87
N ASP A 81 3.97 -9.03 -1.71
CA ASP A 81 4.36 -7.62 -1.69
C ASP A 81 3.92 -6.92 -0.40
N VAL A 82 4.73 -5.93 0.01
CA VAL A 82 4.41 -4.98 1.08
C VAL A 82 4.26 -3.60 0.47
N GLY A 83 3.13 -2.96 0.74
CA GLY A 83 2.82 -1.60 0.29
C GLY A 83 2.49 -0.68 1.46
N ALA A 84 2.29 0.60 1.19
CA ALA A 84 1.78 1.56 2.16
C ALA A 84 0.73 2.44 1.51
N LEU A 85 -0.34 2.71 2.25
CA LEU A 85 -1.42 3.61 1.86
C LEU A 85 -1.52 4.69 2.93
N SER A 86 -1.39 5.95 2.54
CA SER A 86 -1.51 7.07 3.47
C SER A 86 -2.88 7.73 3.36
N ALA A 87 -3.33 8.29 4.48
CA ALA A 87 -4.60 8.99 4.57
C ALA A 87 -4.43 10.39 5.18
N THR A 88 -5.05 11.39 4.56
CA THR A 88 -5.13 12.77 5.08
C THR A 88 -6.57 13.10 5.43
N VAL A 89 -6.80 13.52 6.66
CA VAL A 89 -8.12 13.92 7.18
C VAL A 89 -8.19 15.44 7.22
N LEU A 90 -9.23 16.02 6.63
CA LEU A 90 -9.48 17.47 6.62
C LEU A 90 -10.69 17.82 7.48
N TYR A 91 -10.62 18.96 8.16
CA TYR A 91 -11.68 19.47 9.03
C TYR A 91 -12.27 20.79 8.53
N SER A 92 -13.46 21.13 9.05
CA SER A 92 -14.20 22.34 8.71
C SER A 92 -13.50 23.66 9.08
N ASP A 93 -12.50 23.60 9.95
CA ASP A 93 -11.67 24.75 10.35
C ASP A 93 -10.36 24.85 9.56
N ASN A 94 -10.21 24.05 8.49
CA ASN A 94 -9.03 23.93 7.64
C ASN A 94 -7.78 23.37 8.34
N THR A 95 -7.94 22.66 9.47
CA THR A 95 -6.88 21.83 10.04
C THR A 95 -6.84 20.46 9.36
N GLU A 96 -5.71 19.76 9.49
CA GLU A 96 -5.51 18.41 8.97
C GLU A 96 -4.97 17.45 10.04
N GLY A 97 -5.15 16.15 9.80
CA GLY A 97 -4.59 15.07 10.61
C GLY A 97 -5.58 14.38 11.54
N GLY A 98 -5.07 13.57 12.46
CA GLY A 98 -5.90 12.77 13.37
C GLY A 98 -5.80 11.28 13.10
N GLU A 99 -6.50 10.51 13.94
CA GLU A 99 -6.47 9.05 13.91
C GLU A 99 -7.32 8.51 12.75
N VAL A 100 -6.77 7.54 12.04
CA VAL A 100 -7.43 6.84 10.93
C VAL A 100 -7.48 5.37 11.28
N PHE A 101 -8.68 4.80 11.21
CA PHE A 101 -8.92 3.39 11.39
C PHE A 101 -8.97 2.70 10.04
N TRP A 102 -8.13 1.68 9.88
CA TRP A 102 -8.02 0.91 8.64
C TRP A 102 -8.79 -0.41 8.73
N ALA A 103 -9.43 -0.77 7.63
CA ALA A 103 -10.08 -2.07 7.50
C ALA A 103 -9.89 -2.63 6.09
N SER A 104 -9.79 -3.95 5.99
CA SER A 104 -9.81 -4.68 4.72
C SER A 104 -11.09 -5.47 4.60
N SER A 105 -11.74 -5.39 3.43
CA SER A 105 -12.91 -6.22 3.11
C SER A 105 -12.58 -7.71 3.00
N ASN A 106 -11.33 -8.06 2.71
CA ASN A 106 -10.87 -9.44 2.64
C ASN A 106 -9.41 -9.58 3.08
N LYS A 107 -9.21 -9.89 4.37
CA LYS A 107 -7.89 -10.10 4.99
C LYS A 107 -7.13 -11.33 4.48
N ALA A 108 -7.80 -12.26 3.79
CA ALA A 108 -7.13 -13.38 3.15
C ALA A 108 -6.43 -12.97 1.83
N VAL A 109 -6.85 -11.85 1.23
CA VAL A 109 -6.27 -11.30 -0.01
C VAL A 109 -5.28 -10.18 0.31
N VAL A 110 -5.68 -9.18 1.11
CA VAL A 110 -4.81 -8.08 1.56
C VAL A 110 -5.09 -7.74 3.01
N GLN A 111 -4.02 -7.68 3.81
CA GLN A 111 -4.07 -7.16 5.18
C GLN A 111 -3.61 -5.70 5.21
N VAL A 112 -4.17 -4.94 6.14
CA VAL A 112 -3.75 -3.57 6.45
C VAL A 112 -3.56 -3.46 7.96
N ASP A 113 -2.47 -2.84 8.39
CA ASP A 113 -2.19 -2.56 9.80
C ASP A 113 -2.72 -1.18 10.23
N ASP A 114 -2.54 -0.81 11.50
CA ASP A 114 -3.01 0.46 12.05
C ASP A 114 -2.29 1.69 11.45
N ASN A 115 -1.15 1.49 10.78
CA ASN A 115 -0.37 2.55 10.13
C ASN A 115 -0.66 2.66 8.62
N GLY A 116 -1.56 1.84 8.06
CA GLY A 116 -1.83 1.79 6.63
C GLY A 116 -0.82 0.97 5.82
N GLN A 117 0.01 0.14 6.47
CA GLN A 117 0.89 -0.80 5.78
C GLN A 117 0.08 -1.99 5.26
N LEU A 118 0.19 -2.23 3.95
CA LEU A 118 -0.49 -3.30 3.24
C LEU A 118 0.42 -4.52 3.10
N THR A 119 -0.14 -5.71 3.31
CA THR A 119 0.51 -7.00 3.01
C THR A 119 -0.38 -7.79 2.06
N ALA A 120 0.12 -8.09 0.85
CA ALA A 120 -0.57 -8.92 -0.12
C ALA A 120 -0.40 -10.41 0.23
N VAL A 121 -1.51 -11.09 0.48
CA VAL A 121 -1.53 -12.47 1.03
C VAL A 121 -1.83 -13.50 -0.05
N SER A 122 -2.79 -13.25 -0.93
CA SER A 122 -3.14 -14.14 -2.04
C SER A 122 -3.78 -13.38 -3.19
N ALA A 123 -3.76 -13.96 -4.40
CA ALA A 123 -4.47 -13.39 -5.53
C ALA A 123 -5.96 -13.14 -5.26
N GLY A 124 -6.49 -12.04 -5.80
CA GLY A 124 -7.87 -11.62 -5.63
C GLY A 124 -8.00 -10.10 -5.61
N SER A 125 -9.16 -9.61 -5.17
CA SER A 125 -9.38 -8.19 -4.93
C SER A 125 -9.93 -7.95 -3.53
N ALA A 126 -9.46 -6.87 -2.90
CA ALA A 126 -9.91 -6.41 -1.59
C ALA A 126 -10.03 -4.89 -1.61
N THR A 127 -11.02 -4.36 -0.89
CA THR A 127 -11.19 -2.92 -0.67
C THR A 127 -10.62 -2.58 0.69
N ILE A 128 -9.71 -1.62 0.72
CA ILE A 128 -9.17 -1.05 1.95
C ILE A 128 -9.93 0.24 2.25
N THR A 129 -10.48 0.32 3.46
CA THR A 129 -11.23 1.48 3.94
C THR A 129 -10.40 2.21 5.00
N ALA A 130 -10.15 3.50 4.79
CA ALA A 130 -9.68 4.42 5.81
C ALA A 130 -10.88 5.17 6.39
N GLN A 131 -11.10 5.07 7.69
CA GLN A 131 -12.17 5.78 8.38
C GLN A 131 -11.59 6.74 9.42
N ALA A 132 -12.08 7.97 9.41
CA ALA A 132 -11.84 8.95 10.46
C ALA A 132 -13.15 9.27 11.17
N SER A 133 -13.13 9.29 12.50
CA SER A 133 -14.30 9.60 13.31
C SER A 133 -13.95 10.52 14.47
N ASN A 134 -14.88 11.42 14.81
CA ASN A 134 -14.82 12.22 16.02
C ASN A 134 -16.24 12.36 16.62
N ARG A 135 -16.40 13.18 17.67
CA ARG A 135 -17.70 13.34 18.36
C ARG A 135 -18.83 13.88 17.49
N LYS A 136 -18.54 14.55 16.35
CA LYS A 136 -19.54 15.19 15.50
C LYS A 136 -19.77 14.50 14.16
N SER A 137 -18.77 13.81 13.64
CA SER A 137 -18.78 13.34 12.25
C SER A 137 -17.93 12.09 12.08
N THR A 138 -18.28 11.30 11.07
CA THR A 138 -17.51 10.14 10.61
C THR A 138 -17.46 10.18 9.10
N MET A 139 -16.28 9.96 8.53
CA MET A 139 -16.07 9.87 7.09
C MET A 139 -15.12 8.74 6.77
N SER A 140 -15.22 8.22 5.54
CA SER A 140 -14.33 7.19 5.04
C SER A 140 -13.95 7.42 3.59
N ALA A 141 -12.81 6.87 3.22
CA ALA A 141 -12.34 6.74 1.85
C ALA A 141 -11.96 5.28 1.58
N GLU A 142 -12.02 4.87 0.33
CA GLU A 142 -11.77 3.50 -0.09
C GLU A 142 -10.72 3.44 -1.19
N CYS A 143 -9.90 2.39 -1.15
CA CYS A 143 -8.92 2.05 -2.17
C CYS A 143 -9.10 0.58 -2.56
N ILE A 144 -9.17 0.30 -3.87
CA ILE A 144 -9.31 -1.05 -4.40
C ILE A 144 -7.93 -1.64 -4.64
N ILE A 145 -7.61 -2.72 -3.94
CA ILE A 145 -6.37 -3.46 -4.14
C ILE A 145 -6.67 -4.70 -4.97
N THR A 146 -5.90 -4.91 -6.02
CA THR A 146 -5.91 -6.15 -6.81
C THR A 146 -4.57 -6.84 -6.62
N VAL A 147 -4.60 -8.08 -6.16
CA VAL A 147 -3.42 -8.93 -5.97
C VAL A 147 -3.41 -10.00 -7.05
N VAL A 148 -2.26 -10.19 -7.68
CA VAL A 148 -2.02 -11.28 -8.63
C VAL A 148 -0.89 -12.17 -8.11
N ASP A 149 -0.96 -13.47 -8.40
CA ASP A 149 0.16 -14.36 -8.12
C ASP A 149 1.27 -14.12 -9.15
N PRO A 150 2.55 -14.18 -8.73
CA PRO A 150 3.67 -14.12 -9.65
C PRO A 150 3.60 -15.27 -10.66
N LEU A 151 4.28 -15.11 -11.78
CA LEU A 151 4.48 -16.19 -12.73
C LEU A 151 5.34 -17.29 -12.07
N ASN A 152 5.01 -18.54 -12.33
CA ASN A 152 5.66 -19.70 -11.72
C ASN A 152 7.03 -20.02 -12.37
N GLY A 153 7.22 -19.54 -13.60
CA GLY A 153 8.45 -19.68 -14.37
C GLY A 153 8.24 -20.50 -15.63
N TYR A 154 9.29 -21.20 -16.05
CA TYR A 154 9.28 -22.06 -17.24
C TYR A 154 10.27 -23.20 -17.09
N SER A 155 10.07 -24.23 -17.90
CA SER A 155 11.13 -25.18 -18.21
C SER A 155 11.78 -24.81 -19.55
N ILE A 156 13.09 -24.98 -19.63
CA ILE A 156 13.87 -24.71 -20.83
C ILE A 156 14.69 -25.95 -21.23
N SER A 157 14.73 -26.24 -22.52
CA SER A 157 15.56 -27.30 -23.08
C SER A 157 16.17 -26.89 -24.42
N VAL A 158 17.28 -27.53 -24.77
CA VAL A 158 18.04 -27.25 -25.99
C VAL A 158 18.23 -28.55 -26.76
N GLN A 159 17.89 -28.52 -28.04
CA GLN A 159 18.21 -29.60 -28.98
C GLN A 159 19.30 -29.12 -29.94
N ARG A 160 20.44 -29.82 -29.91
CA ARG A 160 21.56 -29.57 -30.81
C ARG A 160 21.24 -30.00 -32.24
N THR A 161 21.85 -29.30 -33.18
CA THR A 161 21.75 -29.62 -34.60
C THR A 161 23.07 -30.23 -35.09
N ALA A 162 23.12 -30.60 -36.37
CA ALA A 162 24.36 -31.02 -37.02
C ALA A 162 25.36 -29.87 -37.24
N VAL A 163 24.93 -28.61 -37.08
CA VAL A 163 25.76 -27.41 -37.24
C VAL A 163 25.89 -26.73 -35.88
N GLU A 164 27.11 -26.66 -35.35
CA GLU A 164 27.34 -26.43 -33.91
C GLU A 164 26.81 -25.09 -33.38
N ASN A 165 26.83 -24.04 -34.20
CA ASN A 165 26.29 -22.72 -33.89
C ASN A 165 24.79 -22.56 -34.12
N TYR A 166 24.07 -23.62 -34.50
CA TYR A 166 22.61 -23.63 -34.61
C TYR A 166 21.99 -24.59 -33.61
N ALA A 167 20.95 -24.14 -32.90
CA ALA A 167 20.21 -24.95 -31.93
C ALA A 167 18.72 -24.62 -31.91
N TYR A 168 17.89 -25.61 -31.60
CA TYR A 168 16.50 -25.37 -31.22
C TYR A 168 16.42 -25.14 -29.71
N ILE A 169 15.72 -24.09 -29.31
CA ILE A 169 15.49 -23.74 -27.90
C ILE A 169 14.00 -23.83 -27.65
N TYR A 170 13.62 -24.69 -26.71
CA TYR A 170 12.23 -24.87 -26.31
C TYR A 170 12.04 -24.32 -24.91
N VAL A 171 11.13 -23.35 -24.79
CA VAL A 171 10.70 -22.78 -23.51
C VAL A 171 9.23 -23.14 -23.34
N GLN A 172 8.92 -23.84 -22.25
CA GLN A 172 7.56 -24.20 -21.89
C GLN A 172 7.22 -23.48 -20.58
N PRO A 173 6.44 -22.38 -20.64
CA PRO A 173 5.93 -21.72 -19.46
C PRO A 173 5.08 -22.64 -18.59
N GLU A 174 5.11 -22.43 -17.28
CA GLU A 174 4.22 -23.11 -16.35
C GLU A 174 2.81 -22.50 -16.33
N ASP A 175 2.68 -21.25 -16.77
CA ASP A 175 1.44 -20.49 -16.79
C ASP A 175 0.86 -20.36 -18.21
N ASP A 176 -0.44 -20.64 -18.36
CA ASP A 176 -1.15 -20.60 -19.65
C ASP A 176 -1.42 -19.17 -20.15
N ASP A 177 -1.30 -18.15 -19.29
CA ASP A 177 -1.60 -16.76 -19.62
C ASP A 177 -0.37 -15.96 -20.10
N VAL A 178 0.73 -16.66 -20.41
CA VAL A 178 1.93 -16.05 -20.99
C VAL A 178 1.66 -15.59 -22.42
N SER A 179 1.81 -14.28 -22.62
CA SER A 179 1.57 -13.58 -23.89
C SER A 179 2.81 -13.45 -24.76
N GLN A 180 4.00 -13.50 -24.15
CA GLN A 180 5.27 -13.32 -24.85
C GLN A 180 6.40 -14.06 -24.11
N ILE A 181 7.29 -14.66 -24.89
CA ILE A 181 8.54 -15.29 -24.45
C ILE A 181 9.69 -14.61 -25.20
N THR A 182 10.69 -14.13 -24.47
CA THR A 182 11.91 -13.56 -25.06
C THR A 182 13.09 -14.38 -24.61
N ILE A 183 13.88 -14.92 -25.56
CA ILE A 183 15.08 -15.68 -25.25
C ILE A 183 16.30 -14.76 -25.25
N TYR A 184 17.15 -14.99 -24.26
CA TYR A 184 18.44 -14.35 -24.08
C TYR A 184 19.54 -15.38 -24.06
N ALA A 185 20.70 -14.99 -24.56
CA ALA A 185 21.91 -15.79 -24.56
C ALA A 185 23.06 -14.92 -24.07
N LYS A 186 23.63 -15.28 -22.92
CA LYS A 186 24.85 -14.67 -22.40
C LYS A 186 26.05 -15.41 -22.97
N SER A 187 26.91 -14.66 -23.64
CA SER A 187 28.10 -15.15 -24.29
C SER A 187 29.23 -15.46 -23.27
N PRO A 188 30.24 -16.25 -23.64
CA PRO A 188 31.44 -16.51 -22.82
C PRO A 188 32.14 -15.27 -22.26
N SER A 189 32.19 -14.17 -23.02
CA SER A 189 32.73 -12.86 -22.58
C SER A 189 31.79 -12.10 -21.63
N GLY A 190 30.56 -12.61 -21.44
CA GLY A 190 29.57 -12.09 -20.51
C GLY A 190 28.55 -11.13 -21.13
N VAL A 191 28.59 -10.92 -22.46
CA VAL A 191 27.65 -10.05 -23.18
C VAL A 191 26.32 -10.77 -23.37
N VAL A 192 25.20 -10.06 -23.13
CA VAL A 192 23.86 -10.61 -23.33
C VAL A 192 23.35 -10.25 -24.72
N HIS A 193 22.88 -11.27 -25.44
CA HIS A 193 22.30 -11.17 -26.77
C HIS A 193 20.86 -11.69 -26.77
N THR A 194 20.05 -11.18 -27.69
CA THR A 194 18.83 -11.85 -28.13
C THR A 194 19.18 -12.60 -29.42
N PRO A 195 19.42 -13.92 -29.37
CA PRO A 195 19.87 -14.66 -30.54
C PRO A 195 18.83 -14.55 -31.68
N PRO A 196 19.26 -14.30 -32.93
CA PRO A 196 18.35 -14.31 -34.07
C PRO A 196 17.62 -15.64 -34.16
N ILE A 197 16.35 -15.57 -34.51
CA ILE A 197 15.49 -16.73 -34.72
C ILE A 197 15.02 -16.71 -36.18
N ASP A 198 15.11 -17.85 -36.85
CA ASP A 198 14.55 -18.00 -38.19
C ASP A 198 13.04 -18.34 -38.14
N ARG A 199 12.45 -18.58 -39.32
CA ARG A 199 11.01 -18.92 -39.44
C ARG A 199 10.65 -20.29 -38.87
N ASN A 200 11.64 -21.12 -38.53
CA ASN A 200 11.48 -22.49 -38.04
C ASN A 200 11.95 -22.66 -36.58
N ASN A 201 12.07 -21.55 -35.83
CA ASN A 201 12.51 -21.51 -34.44
C ASN A 201 13.94 -22.01 -34.22
N LEU A 202 14.80 -21.87 -35.23
CA LEU A 202 16.22 -22.18 -35.12
C LEU A 202 16.98 -20.92 -34.68
N TYR A 203 17.82 -21.07 -33.67
CA TYR A 203 18.62 -19.99 -33.11
C TYR A 203 20.07 -20.08 -33.56
N HIS A 204 20.66 -18.94 -33.89
CA HIS A 204 22.05 -18.84 -34.38
C HIS A 204 22.98 -18.13 -33.39
N PHE A 205 24.14 -18.74 -33.11
CA PHE A 205 25.15 -18.28 -32.16
C PHE A 205 26.48 -17.97 -32.88
N TYR A 206 26.69 -16.73 -33.31
CA TYR A 206 27.73 -16.41 -34.30
C TYR A 206 28.88 -15.53 -33.79
N THR A 207 28.85 -15.08 -32.53
CA THR A 207 29.81 -14.03 -32.10
C THR A 207 31.10 -14.59 -31.51
N GLU A 208 31.04 -15.69 -30.75
CA GLU A 208 32.22 -16.30 -30.12
C GLU A 208 32.00 -17.76 -29.73
N THR A 209 33.09 -18.52 -29.67
CA THR A 209 33.12 -19.90 -29.19
C THR A 209 33.21 -19.97 -27.67
N GLY A 210 32.76 -21.07 -27.08
CA GLY A 210 32.76 -21.34 -25.65
C GLY A 210 31.38 -21.66 -25.10
N THR A 211 31.24 -21.62 -23.77
CA THR A 211 29.97 -21.91 -23.08
C THR A 211 29.07 -20.67 -23.04
N TRP A 212 27.98 -20.74 -23.78
CA TRP A 212 26.88 -19.79 -23.74
C TRP A 212 25.87 -20.19 -22.66
N THR A 213 25.28 -19.21 -21.98
CA THR A 213 24.19 -19.42 -21.02
C THR A 213 22.89 -18.87 -21.62
N VAL A 214 21.93 -19.75 -21.86
CA VAL A 214 20.62 -19.40 -22.42
C VAL A 214 19.57 -19.38 -21.31
N TYR A 215 18.70 -18.38 -21.37
CA TYR A 215 17.55 -18.21 -20.49
C TYR A 215 16.46 -17.42 -21.22
N ALA A 216 15.30 -17.28 -20.61
CA ALA A 216 14.19 -16.52 -21.14
C ALA A 216 13.57 -15.57 -20.09
N ALA A 217 12.87 -14.56 -20.60
CA ALA A 217 11.92 -13.78 -19.85
C ALA A 217 10.50 -14.03 -20.38
N LEU A 218 9.54 -14.09 -19.46
CA LEU A 218 8.12 -14.25 -19.78
C LEU A 218 7.38 -12.95 -19.52
N LYS A 219 6.33 -12.68 -20.31
CA LYS A 219 5.41 -11.57 -20.05
C LYS A 219 3.96 -12.04 -20.11
N SER A 220 3.19 -11.68 -19.09
CA SER A 220 1.75 -11.89 -18.96
C SER A 220 1.06 -10.56 -18.62
N GLN A 221 -0.27 -10.56 -18.62
CA GLN A 221 -1.09 -9.52 -17.98
C GLN A 221 -0.78 -9.33 -16.49
N ARG A 222 -0.26 -10.37 -15.81
CA ARG A 222 0.10 -10.33 -14.39
C ARG A 222 1.46 -9.69 -14.10
N GLY A 223 2.31 -9.51 -15.12
CA GLY A 223 3.66 -8.99 -14.97
C GLY A 223 4.70 -9.75 -15.80
N THR A 224 5.95 -9.68 -15.38
CA THR A 224 7.09 -10.31 -16.05
C THR A 224 7.80 -11.29 -15.13
N TYR A 225 8.28 -12.41 -15.69
CA TYR A 225 9.19 -13.32 -15.02
C TYR A 225 10.57 -13.20 -15.66
N GLU A 226 11.57 -12.92 -14.84
CA GLU A 226 12.98 -12.92 -15.23
C GLU A 226 13.66 -14.16 -14.64
N ALA A 227 14.53 -14.78 -15.43
CA ALA A 227 15.30 -15.95 -15.01
C ALA A 227 16.07 -15.66 -13.71
N SER A 228 15.84 -16.48 -12.68
CA SER A 228 16.41 -16.25 -11.35
C SER A 228 16.87 -17.54 -10.65
N LYS A 229 16.30 -18.68 -11.01
CA LYS A 229 16.64 -19.98 -10.42
C LYS A 229 17.67 -20.70 -11.30
N PRO A 230 18.54 -21.55 -10.75
CA PRO A 230 19.53 -22.30 -11.54
C PRO A 230 18.92 -23.09 -12.73
N GLU A 231 17.72 -23.65 -12.55
CA GLU A 231 16.97 -24.38 -13.57
C GLU A 231 16.44 -23.52 -14.73
N ASP A 232 16.39 -22.20 -14.56
CA ASP A 232 16.00 -21.25 -15.62
C ASP A 232 17.13 -21.08 -16.66
N PHE A 233 18.34 -21.58 -16.38
CA PHE A 233 19.53 -21.40 -17.20
C PHE A 233 19.98 -22.72 -17.84
N VAL A 234 20.24 -22.71 -19.15
CA VAL A 234 20.82 -23.85 -19.88
C VAL A 234 22.14 -23.46 -20.53
N ALA A 235 23.17 -24.28 -20.32
CA ALA A 235 24.47 -24.08 -20.94
C ALA A 235 24.55 -24.74 -22.32
N ILE A 236 25.10 -24.01 -23.30
CA ILE A 236 25.34 -24.47 -24.66
C ILE A 236 26.81 -24.21 -24.99
N GLU A 237 27.61 -25.25 -25.16
CA GLU A 237 28.98 -25.17 -25.66
C GLU A 237 29.00 -25.05 -27.20
N ILE A 238 29.60 -23.98 -27.73
CA ILE A 238 29.76 -23.72 -29.17
C ILE A 238 31.26 -23.80 -29.49
N ASN A 239 31.71 -24.75 -30.32
CA ASN A 239 33.14 -24.87 -30.63
C ASN A 239 33.52 -24.23 -31.97
N ASP A 240 32.56 -24.05 -32.86
CA ASP A 240 32.76 -23.40 -34.14
C ASP A 240 31.65 -22.39 -34.46
N ILE A 241 32.06 -21.16 -34.77
CA ILE A 241 31.18 -20.07 -35.20
C ILE A 241 31.30 -19.77 -36.70
N SER A 242 32.20 -20.48 -37.41
CA SER A 242 32.44 -20.31 -38.84
C SER A 242 31.28 -20.72 -39.74
N PRO A 243 30.44 -21.75 -39.42
CA PRO A 243 29.35 -22.13 -40.30
C PRO A 243 28.35 -20.99 -40.48
N ASP A 244 28.10 -20.63 -41.73
CA ASP A 244 27.14 -19.60 -42.07
C ASP A 244 25.75 -20.19 -42.41
N GLU A 245 24.81 -19.36 -42.86
CA GLU A 245 23.49 -19.81 -43.29
C GLU A 245 23.57 -20.77 -44.49
N THR A 246 24.57 -20.61 -45.38
CA THR A 246 24.77 -21.52 -46.53
C THR A 246 25.19 -22.89 -46.04
N ASP A 247 26.12 -22.96 -45.10
CA ASP A 247 26.57 -24.23 -44.51
C ASP A 247 25.41 -24.94 -43.78
N ALA A 248 24.58 -24.19 -43.05
CA ALA A 248 23.39 -24.71 -42.40
C ALA A 248 22.36 -25.26 -43.41
N PHE A 249 22.11 -24.54 -44.50
CA PHE A 249 21.24 -25.01 -45.58
C PHE A 249 21.77 -26.29 -46.23
N LEU A 250 23.08 -26.35 -46.52
CA LEU A 250 23.74 -27.54 -47.08
C LEU A 250 23.70 -28.73 -46.13
N ALA A 251 23.70 -28.49 -44.81
CA ALA A 251 23.50 -29.51 -43.78
C ALA A 251 22.03 -29.96 -43.63
N GLY A 252 21.11 -29.40 -44.42
CA GLY A 252 19.69 -29.74 -44.41
C GLY A 252 18.91 -29.07 -43.28
N LEU A 253 19.47 -28.04 -42.62
CA LEU A 253 18.73 -27.25 -41.66
C LEU A 253 17.74 -26.33 -42.39
N PRO A 254 16.56 -26.09 -41.80
CA PRO A 254 15.53 -25.31 -42.45
C PRO A 254 15.77 -23.81 -42.22
N VAL A 255 16.92 -23.31 -42.63
CA VAL A 255 17.29 -21.89 -42.57
C VAL A 255 16.69 -21.14 -43.77
N TRP A 256 16.03 -19.99 -43.53
CA TRP A 256 15.32 -19.19 -44.56
C TRP A 256 15.23 -17.70 -44.25
#